data_AF-A0A6G5RGX3-F1
#
_entry.id   AF-A0A6G5RGX3-F1
#
_cell.length_a   1.000
_cell.length_b   1.000
_cell.length_c   1.000
_cell.angle_alpha   90.00
_cell.angle_beta   90.00
_cell.angle_gamma   90.00
#
_symmetry.space_group_name_H-M   'P 1'
#
loop_
_entity.id
_entity.type
_entity.pdbx_description
1 polymer ?
#
loop_
_entity_poly.entity_id
_entity_poly.type
_entity_poly.pdbx_seq_one_letter_code
_entity_poly.pdbx_strand_id
1 'polypeptide(L)' 'MRTFPDDLVRAQREWSATYRQLAARPGRTELRRRLYRLSVQAFFHPYWQQRGPSPAAWWELRERARTARDASGRLPR' A
#
# COMPACT_ATOMS: atom_id res chain seq x y z
N MET A 1 6.93 3.16 -18.04
CA MET A 1 6.59 2.41 -16.80
C MET A 1 7.27 3.09 -15.63
N ARG A 2 6.53 3.54 -14.62
CA ARG A 2 7.11 4.23 -13.46
C ARG A 2 7.65 3.19 -12.47
N THR A 3 8.93 3.29 -12.12
CA THR A 3 9.55 2.40 -11.13
C THR A 3 9.27 2.97 -9.74
N PHE A 4 8.43 2.27 -8.98
CA PHE A 4 8.18 2.59 -7.58
C PHE A 4 9.17 1.82 -6.70
N PRO A 5 9.66 2.43 -5.61
CA PRO A 5 10.46 1.71 -4.61
C PRO A 5 9.70 0.53 -4.02
N ASP A 6 10.37 -0.59 -3.79
CA ASP A 6 9.76 -1.80 -3.20
C ASP A 6 9.14 -1.53 -1.83
N ASP A 7 9.75 -0.68 -1.01
CA ASP A 7 9.21 -0.27 0.28
C ASP A 7 7.85 0.42 0.16
N LEU A 8 7.69 1.28 -0.85
CA LEU A 8 6.44 1.99 -1.11
C LEU A 8 5.36 1.02 -1.61
N VAL A 9 5.73 0.08 -2.49
CA VAL A 9 4.81 -0.96 -2.97
C VAL A 9 4.39 -1.89 -1.82
N ARG A 10 5.33 -2.25 -0.93
CA ARG A 10 5.06 -3.06 0.27
C ARG A 10 4.16 -2.32 1.26
N ALA A 11 4.41 -1.05 1.54
CA ALA A 11 3.56 -0.23 2.39
C ALA A 11 2.12 -0.14 1.86
N GLN A 12 1.94 0.06 0.54
CA GLN A 12 0.62 0.12 -0.08
C GLN A 12 -0.12 -1.22 -0.02
N ARG A 13 0.60 -2.34 -0.16
CA ARG A 13 0.05 -3.70 -0.01
C ARG A 13 -0.43 -3.94 1.41
N GLU A 14 0.41 -3.65 2.41
CA GLU A 14 0.05 -3.78 3.82
C GLU A 14 -1.11 -2.87 4.19
N TRP A 15 -1.15 -1.65 3.65
CA TRP A 15 -2.26 -0.71 3.85
C TRP A 15 -3.56 -1.29 3.32
N SER A 16 -3.54 -1.84 2.11
CA SER A 16 -4.71 -2.46 1.47
C SER A 16 -5.18 -3.71 2.22
N ALA A 17 -4.26 -4.53 2.72
CA ALA A 17 -4.57 -5.71 3.53
C ALA A 17 -5.18 -5.32 4.88
N THR A 18 -4.57 -4.35 5.57
CA THR A 18 -5.04 -3.80 6.85
C THR A 18 -6.42 -3.17 6.70
N TYR A 19 -6.65 -2.42 5.62
CA TYR A 19 -7.96 -1.83 5.32
C TYR A 19 -9.03 -2.89 5.11
N ARG A 20 -8.74 -3.97 4.35
CA ARG A 20 -9.69 -5.09 4.18
C ARG A 20 -10.01 -5.79 5.51
N GLN A 21 -9.01 -6.02 6.35
CA GLN A 21 -9.23 -6.59 7.68
C GLN A 21 -10.07 -5.68 8.58
N LEU A 22 -9.83 -4.36 8.51
CA LEU A 22 -10.59 -3.36 9.25
C LEU A 22 -12.04 -3.26 8.73
N ALA A 23 -12.25 -3.29 7.42
CA ALA A 23 -13.58 -3.28 6.80
C ALA A 23 -14.38 -4.54 7.13
N ALA A 24 -13.73 -5.70 7.22
CA ALA A 24 -14.38 -6.96 7.62
C ALA A 24 -14.70 -7.03 9.12
N ARG A 25 -13.92 -6.35 9.97
CA ARG A 25 -14.10 -6.35 11.43
C ARG A 25 -13.86 -4.96 12.01
N PRO A 26 -14.88 -4.07 11.94
CA PRO A 26 -14.78 -2.75 12.56
C PRO A 26 -14.68 -2.92 14.08
N GLY A 27 -13.63 -2.40 14.71
CA GLY A 27 -13.44 -2.46 16.17
C GLY A 27 -12.02 -2.73 16.66
N ARG A 28 -11.08 -3.08 15.77
CA ARG A 28 -9.67 -3.28 16.15
C ARG A 28 -8.90 -1.96 16.09
N THR A 29 -8.71 -1.35 17.26
CA THR A 29 -7.91 -0.13 17.43
C THR A 29 -6.48 -0.31 16.92
N GLU A 30 -5.91 -1.51 17.03
CA GLU A 30 -4.57 -1.83 16.51
C GLU A 30 -4.53 -1.73 14.97
N LEU A 31 -5.55 -2.24 14.28
CA LEU A 31 -5.63 -2.14 12.81
C LEU A 31 -5.76 -0.70 12.36
N ARG A 32 -6.55 0.11 13.07
CA ARG A 32 -6.70 1.53 12.78
C ARG A 32 -5.37 2.27 12.99
N ARG A 33 -4.66 2.02 14.09
CA ARG A 33 -3.31 2.58 14.35
C ARG A 33 -2.30 2.15 13.29
N ARG A 34 -2.32 0.88 12.88
CA ARG A 34 -1.45 0.36 11.82
C ARG A 34 -1.75 1.02 10.47
N LEU A 35 -3.02 1.22 10.14
CA LEU A 35 -3.44 1.94 8.94
C LEU A 35 -2.90 3.37 8.91
N TYR A 36 -2.99 4.12 10.01
CA TYR A 36 -2.44 5.47 10.10
C TYR A 36 -0.92 5.49 9.90
N ARG A 37 -0.18 4.58 10.54
CA ARG A 37 1.29 4.48 10.35
C ARG A 37 1.66 4.20 8.89
N LEU A 38 0.95 3.27 8.25
CA LEU A 38 1.16 2.94 6.84
C LEU A 38 0.79 4.11 5.93
N SER A 39 -0.29 4.84 6.22
CA SER A 39 -0.64 6.07 5.51
C SER A 39 0.48 7.11 5.62
N VAL A 40 1.03 7.34 6.82
CA VAL A 40 2.14 8.29 7.01
C VAL A 40 3.38 7.84 6.24
N GLN A 41 3.77 6.57 6.33
CA GLN A 41 4.92 6.04 5.58
C GLN A 41 4.75 6.18 4.06
N ALA A 42 3.55 5.91 3.54
CA ALA A 42 3.27 6.04 2.12
C ALA A 42 3.20 7.50 1.67
N PHE A 43 2.51 8.39 2.41
CA PHE A 43 2.33 9.79 2.02
C PHE A 43 3.59 10.63 2.17
N PHE A 44 4.36 10.43 3.25
CA PHE A 44 5.60 11.16 3.51
C PHE A 44 6.85 10.51 2.87
N HIS A 45 6.64 9.50 2.02
CA HIS A 45 7.75 8.79 1.37
C HIS A 45 8.61 9.76 0.53
N PRO A 46 9.96 9.67 0.61
CA PRO A 46 10.88 10.53 -0.15
C PRO A 46 10.63 10.52 -1.67
N TYR A 47 10.09 9.41 -2.17
CA TYR A 47 9.66 9.27 -3.56
C TYR A 47 8.67 10.37 -4.00
N TRP A 48 7.71 10.74 -3.14
CA TRP A 48 6.73 11.78 -3.46
C TRP A 48 7.32 13.18 -3.39
N GLN A 49 8.31 13.39 -2.53
CA GLN A 49 9.01 14.67 -2.43
C GLN A 49 9.78 14.98 -3.73
N GLN A 50 10.34 13.94 -4.38
CA GLN A 50 11.10 14.11 -5.63
C GLN A 50 10.22 14.21 -6.88
N ARG A 51 9.03 13.62 -6.87
CA ARG A 51 8.21 13.43 -8.09
C ARG A 51 6.83 14.10 -8.05
N GLY A 52 6.46 14.70 -6.93
CA GLY A 52 5.15 15.25 -6.63
C GLY A 52 4.09 14.14 -6.44
N PRO A 53 3.28 14.18 -5.36
CA PRO A 53 2.15 13.28 -5.25
C PRO A 53 1.11 13.63 -6.32
N SER A 54 0.89 12.72 -7.29
CA SER A 54 -0.17 12.87 -8.29
C SER A 54 -1.23 11.77 -8.11
N PRO A 55 -2.53 12.07 -8.34
CA PRO A 55 -3.58 11.05 -8.27
C PRO A 55 -3.31 9.85 -9.18
N ALA A 56 -2.76 10.09 -10.37
CA ALA A 56 -2.38 9.04 -11.32
C ALA A 56 -1.28 8.13 -10.76
N ALA A 57 -0.25 8.69 -10.13
CA ALA A 57 0.83 7.91 -9.54
C ALA A 57 0.35 7.09 -8.32
N TRP A 58 -0.61 7.60 -7.56
CA TRP A 58 -1.29 6.84 -6.51
C TRP A 58 -2.09 5.66 -7.06
N TRP A 59 -2.79 5.85 -8.18
CA TRP A 59 -3.52 4.77 -8.87
C TRP A 59 -2.56 3.70 -9.39
N GLU A 60 -1.48 4.08 -10.06
CA GLU A 60 -0.45 3.13 -10.53
C GLU A 60 0.18 2.33 -9.38
N LEU A 61 0.45 2.99 -8.24
CA LEU A 61 0.98 2.33 -7.04
C LEU A 61 -0.01 1.30 -6.48
N ARG A 62 -1.31 1.64 -6.39
CA ARG A 62 -2.35 0.71 -5.95
C ARG A 62 -2.49 -0.48 -6.90
N GLU A 63 -2.38 -0.25 -8.20
CA GLU A 63 -2.44 -1.32 -9.19
C GLU A 63 -1.26 -2.27 -9.05
N ARG A 64 -0.03 -1.75 -8.96
CA ARG A 64 1.15 -2.58 -8.73
C ARG A 64 1.07 -3.37 -7.41
N ALA A 65 0.58 -2.75 -6.35
CA ALA A 65 0.36 -3.42 -5.08
C ALA A 65 -0.62 -4.60 -5.22
N ARG A 66 -1.67 -4.47 -6.04
CA ARG A 66 -2.63 -5.55 -6.35
C ARG A 66 -1.97 -6.65 -7.17
N THR A 67 -1.40 -6.34 -8.34
CA THR A 67 -0.80 -7.33 -9.24
C THR A 67 0.30 -8.13 -8.55
N ALA A 68 1.14 -7.45 -7.77
CA ALA A 68 2.19 -8.14 -7.08
C ALA A 68 1.61 -9.05 -5.97
N ARG A 69 0.52 -8.67 -5.27
CA ARG A 69 -0.14 -9.57 -4.30
C ARG A 69 -0.65 -10.84 -4.98
N ASP A 70 -1.20 -10.72 -6.18
CA ASP A 70 -1.67 -11.85 -6.96
C ASP A 70 -0.50 -12.76 -7.40
N ALA A 71 0.67 -12.18 -7.69
CA ALA A 71 1.90 -12.93 -7.94
C ALA A 71 2.43 -13.64 -6.67
N SER A 72 2.38 -13.00 -5.50
CA SER A 72 2.75 -13.64 -4.21
C SER A 72 1.73 -14.68 -3.74
N GLY A 73 0.47 -14.60 -4.19
CA GLY A 73 -0.56 -15.61 -3.95
C GLY A 73 -0.48 -16.82 -4.88
N ARG A 74 0.36 -16.75 -5.92
CA ARG A 74 0.57 -17.82 -6.91
C ARG A 74 1.98 -18.42 -6.73
N LEU A 75 2.27 -18.97 -5.55
CA LEU A 75 3.24 -20.06 -5.46
C LEU A 75 2.48 -21.38 -5.67
N PRO A 76 2.72 -22.15 -6.74
CA PRO A 76 2.31 -23.54 -6.78
C PRO A 76 3.13 -24.30 -5.74
N ARG A 77 2.41 -25.04 -4.89
CA ARG A 77 2.98 -26.02 -3.97
C ARG A 77 3.40 -27.27 -4.74
#